data_AF-A0A5Q4F3I4-F1
#
_entry.id   AF-A0A5Q4F3I4-F1
#
_cell.length_a   1.000
_cell.length_b   1.000
_cell.length_c   1.000
_cell.angle_alpha   90.00
_cell.angle_beta   90.00
_cell.angle_gamma   90.00
#
_symmetry.space_group_name_H-M   'P 1'
#
loop_
_entity.id
_entity.type
_entity.pdbx_description
1 polymer ?
#
loop_
_entity_poly.entity_id
_entity_poly.type
_entity_poly.pdbx_seq_one_letter_code
_entity_poly.pdbx_strand_id
1 'polypeptide(L)'
;MLVLTASLVLVACGRDELRGRYEDELGMTRYEFFGQGQVHISVLGTTVVAEYRLDQDRVLVSGPQGTLVLTRHDDQLHGPMGLVLKRSRP
;
A
#
# COMPACT_ATOMS: atom_id res chain seq x y z
N MET A 1 -20.55 -15.50 44.11
CA MET A 1 -19.84 -14.60 43.17
C MET A 1 -18.73 -15.37 42.50
N LEU A 2 -18.83 -15.63 41.20
CA LEU A 2 -17.70 -15.54 40.27
C LEU A 2 -18.28 -15.47 38.86
N VAL A 3 -18.35 -14.26 38.33
CA VAL A 3 -18.78 -13.95 36.97
C VAL A 3 -17.64 -14.41 36.06
N LEU A 4 -17.83 -15.53 35.35
CA LEU A 4 -16.89 -15.98 34.33
C LEU A 4 -17.26 -15.31 33.00
N THR A 5 -16.81 -14.07 32.85
CA THR A 5 -16.96 -13.24 31.67
C THR A 5 -16.24 -13.91 30.49
N ALA A 6 -17.00 -14.50 29.57
CA ALA A 6 -16.49 -15.07 28.34
C ALA A 6 -16.05 -13.93 27.40
N SER A 7 -14.77 -13.60 27.42
CA SER A 7 -14.16 -12.62 26.52
C SER A 7 -14.21 -13.12 25.07
N LEU A 8 -15.06 -12.50 24.26
CA LEU A 8 -15.05 -12.59 22.80
C LEU A 8 -13.65 -12.17 22.29
N VAL A 9 -12.82 -13.14 21.90
CA VAL A 9 -11.63 -12.86 21.09
C VAL A 9 -12.10 -12.76 19.64
N LEU A 10 -12.60 -11.58 19.25
CA LEU A 10 -12.64 -11.20 17.84
C LEU A 10 -11.18 -11.02 17.39
N VAL A 11 -10.55 -12.10 16.93
CA VAL A 11 -9.47 -11.96 15.95
C VAL A 11 -10.15 -11.44 14.69
N ALA A 12 -10.36 -10.12 14.64
CA ALA A 12 -10.38 -9.47 13.35
C ALA A 12 -9.02 -9.81 12.76
N CYS A 13 -8.99 -10.76 11.83
CA CYS A 13 -7.93 -10.86 10.85
C CYS A 13 -7.93 -9.51 10.15
N GLY A 14 -7.25 -8.52 10.75
CA GLY A 14 -7.00 -7.24 10.14
C GLY A 14 -6.32 -7.57 8.84
N ARG A 15 -7.03 -7.39 7.73
CA ARG A 15 -6.42 -7.53 6.42
C ARG A 15 -5.18 -6.65 6.47
N ASP A 16 -4.03 -7.22 6.15
CA ASP A 16 -2.82 -6.40 6.01
C ASP A 16 -3.17 -5.29 5.02
N GLU A 17 -2.97 -4.04 5.43
CA GLU A 17 -3.33 -2.87 4.65
C GLU A 17 -2.08 -2.00 4.51
N LEU A 18 -1.82 -1.57 3.27
CA LEU A 18 -0.79 -0.60 3.02
C LEU A 18 -1.37 0.79 3.20
N ARG A 19 -0.67 1.62 3.99
CA ARG A 19 -1.02 3.02 4.23
C ARG A 19 0.19 3.92 4.13
N GLY A 20 -0.05 5.16 3.73
CA GLY A 20 0.95 6.21 3.68
C GLY A 20 1.46 6.49 2.28
N ARG A 21 2.38 7.45 2.21
CA ARG A 21 2.93 7.99 0.98
C ARG A 21 4.30 7.39 0.69
N TYR A 22 4.51 7.02 -0.57
CA TYR A 22 5.76 6.52 -1.10
C TYR A 22 6.14 7.35 -2.32
N GLU A 23 7.40 7.77 -2.41
CA GLU A 23 7.86 8.62 -3.52
C GLU A 23 9.26 8.24 -3.98
N ASP A 24 9.54 8.49 -5.25
CA ASP A 24 10.88 8.36 -5.79
C ASP A 24 11.81 9.45 -5.23
N GLU A 25 13.12 9.29 -5.43
CA GLU A 25 14.11 10.23 -4.89
C GLU A 25 13.95 11.67 -5.42
N LEU A 26 13.34 11.82 -6.60
CA LEU A 26 13.15 13.12 -7.26
C LEU A 26 11.77 13.75 -6.96
N GLY A 27 10.89 13.05 -6.25
CA GLY A 27 9.51 13.46 -5.99
C GLY A 27 8.62 13.52 -7.23
N MET A 28 9.02 12.93 -8.35
CA MET A 28 8.28 12.96 -9.62
C MET A 28 7.16 11.92 -9.65
N THR A 29 7.39 10.79 -8.98
CA THR A 29 6.47 9.67 -8.86
C THR A 29 6.07 9.51 -7.39
N ARG A 30 4.77 9.47 -7.12
CA ARG A 30 4.23 9.32 -5.77
C ARG A 30 3.05 8.36 -5.75
N TYR A 31 3.03 7.48 -4.77
CA TYR A 31 1.98 6.51 -4.50
C TYR A 31 1.47 6.77 -3.09
N GLU A 32 0.19 7.13 -2.95
CA GLU A 32 -0.45 7.35 -1.66
C GLU A 32 -1.50 6.28 -1.42
N PHE A 33 -1.21 5.37 -0.48
CA PHE A 33 -2.09 4.26 -0.14
C PHE A 33 -3.03 4.67 1.01
N PHE A 34 -4.33 4.53 0.79
CA PHE A 34 -5.37 4.96 1.73
C PHE A 34 -5.89 3.83 2.64
N GLY A 35 -5.35 2.61 2.49
CA GLY A 35 -5.96 1.40 3.02
C GLY A 35 -7.11 0.93 2.13
N GLN A 36 -7.80 -0.14 2.53
CA GLN A 36 -9.00 -0.67 1.87
C GLN A 36 -8.86 -0.94 0.36
N GLY A 37 -7.63 -1.21 -0.11
CA GLY A 37 -7.37 -1.49 -1.53
C GLY A 37 -7.34 -0.27 -2.45
N GLN A 38 -7.31 0.97 -1.94
CA GLN A 38 -7.21 2.19 -2.76
C GLN A 38 -5.81 2.82 -2.72
N VAL A 39 -5.32 3.24 -3.88
CA VAL A 39 -4.07 4.00 -4.04
C VAL A 39 -4.23 5.14 -5.04
N HIS A 40 -3.67 6.30 -4.73
CA HIS A 40 -3.52 7.40 -5.69
C HIS A 40 -2.10 7.41 -6.23
N ILE A 41 -1.98 7.43 -7.56
CA ILE A 41 -0.70 7.43 -8.27
C ILE A 41 -0.54 8.79 -8.93
N SER A 42 0.47 9.55 -8.52
CA SER A 42 0.84 10.83 -9.12
C SER A 42 2.16 10.69 -9.88
N VAL A 43 2.15 11.04 -11.17
CA VAL A 43 3.35 11.09 -12.03
C VAL A 43 3.38 12.44 -12.71
N LEU A 44 4.44 13.22 -12.50
CA LEU A 44 4.63 14.55 -13.09
C LEU A 44 3.41 15.46 -12.93
N GLY A 45 2.80 15.45 -11.73
CA GLY A 45 1.63 16.26 -11.38
C GLY A 45 0.28 15.71 -11.85
N THR A 46 0.24 14.67 -12.67
CA THR A 46 -1.01 14.00 -13.05
C THR A 46 -1.32 12.89 -12.05
N THR A 47 -2.54 12.88 -11.50
CA THR A 47 -2.97 11.87 -10.52
C THR A 47 -4.07 10.98 -11.08
N VAL A 48 -3.93 9.68 -10.87
CA VAL A 48 -4.97 8.68 -11.17
C VAL A 48 -5.29 7.88 -9.91
N VAL A 49 -6.56 7.51 -9.76
CA VAL A 49 -7.02 6.58 -8.73
C VAL A 49 -6.90 5.16 -9.27
N ALA A 50 -6.30 4.27 -8.48
CA ALA A 50 -6.12 2.87 -8.81
C ALA A 50 -6.45 1.99 -7.59
N GLU A 51 -6.58 0.70 -7.85
CA GLU A 51 -6.77 -0.30 -6.81
C GLU A 51 -5.45 -1.01 -6.52
N TYR A 52 -5.28 -1.50 -5.31
CA TYR A 52 -4.16 -2.36 -4.96
C TYR A 52 -4.60 -3.60 -4.19
N ARG A 53 -3.83 -4.67 -4.34
CA ARG A 53 -3.92 -5.89 -3.54
C ARG A 53 -2.55 -6.27 -3.02
N LEU A 54 -2.53 -6.85 -1.83
CA LEU A 54 -1.32 -7.42 -1.25
C LEU A 54 -1.29 -8.92 -1.52
N ASP A 55 -0.12 -9.41 -1.94
CA ASP A 55 0.18 -10.83 -2.11
C ASP A 55 1.57 -11.09 -1.53
N GLN A 56 1.61 -11.48 -0.26
CA GLN A 56 2.85 -11.66 0.50
C GLN A 56 3.69 -10.37 0.53
N ASP A 57 4.87 -10.39 -0.08
CA ASP A 57 5.77 -9.26 -0.24
C ASP A 57 5.43 -8.40 -1.46
N ARG A 58 4.41 -8.74 -2.25
CA ARG A 58 4.03 -8.02 -3.46
C ARG A 58 2.86 -7.09 -3.23
N VAL A 59 2.91 -5.95 -3.91
CA VAL A 59 1.81 -5.00 -4.03
C VAL A 59 1.43 -4.93 -5.51
N LEU A 60 0.27 -5.49 -5.84
CA LEU A 60 -0.27 -5.45 -7.19
C LEU A 60 -1.15 -4.21 -7.30
N VAL A 61 -0.73 -3.23 -8.10
CA VAL A 61 -1.46 -1.98 -8.34
C VAL A 61 -2.12 -2.07 -9.72
N SER A 62 -3.44 -2.13 -9.75
CA SER A 62 -4.23 -2.25 -10.97
C SER A 62 -4.90 -0.93 -11.29
N GLY A 63 -4.57 -0.36 -12.45
CA GLY A 63 -5.17 0.86 -12.98
C GLY A 63 -5.56 0.72 -14.44
N PRO A 64 -5.98 1.83 -15.09
CA PRO A 64 -6.42 1.81 -16.49
C PRO A 64 -5.37 1.30 -17.48
N GLN A 65 -4.08 1.42 -17.15
CA GLN A 65 -2.95 1.03 -18.00
C GLN A 65 -2.48 -0.41 -17.78
N GLY A 66 -3.16 -1.18 -16.92
CA GLY A 66 -2.76 -2.54 -16.54
C GLY A 66 -2.38 -2.68 -15.06
N THR A 67 -1.71 -3.79 -14.73
CA THR A 67 -1.27 -4.08 -13.36
C THR A 67 0.24 -3.94 -13.23
N LEU A 68 0.67 -3.07 -12.33
CA LEU A 68 2.04 -2.91 -11.89
C LEU A 68 2.28 -3.80 -10.68
N VAL A 69 3.36 -4.58 -10.69
CA VAL A 69 3.78 -5.36 -9.53
C VAL A 69 4.95 -4.66 -8.86
N LEU A 70 4.79 -4.32 -7.59
CA LEU A 70 5.83 -3.79 -6.73
C LEU A 70 6.21 -4.85 -5.68
N THR A 71 7.47 -4.91 -5.29
CA THR A 71 7.94 -5.72 -4.16
C THR A 71 8.20 -4.82 -2.96
N ARG A 72 7.69 -5.20 -1.80
CA ARG A 72 7.88 -4.53 -0.52
C ARG A 72 9.21 -4.96 0.08
N HIS A 73 10.05 -3.99 0.43
CA HIS A 73 11.29 -4.21 1.16
C HIS A 73 11.42 -3.14 2.25
N ASP A 74 11.18 -3.53 3.50
CA ASP A 74 11.08 -2.62 4.65
C ASP A 74 10.10 -1.45 4.38
N ASP A 75 10.61 -0.22 4.39
CA ASP A 75 9.87 1.02 4.11
C ASP A 75 9.95 1.44 2.62
N GLN A 76 10.26 0.52 1.72
CA GLN A 76 10.38 0.78 0.29
C GLN A 76 9.49 -0.12 -0.56
N LEU A 77 9.12 0.38 -1.74
CA LEU A 77 8.48 -0.38 -2.79
C LEU A 77 9.35 -0.35 -4.04
N HIS A 78 9.70 -1.54 -4.53
CA HIS A 78 10.58 -1.75 -5.67
C HIS A 78 9.74 -2.18 -6.86
N GLY A 79 9.76 -1.39 -7.93
CA GLY A 79 9.03 -1.66 -9.16
C GLY A 79 9.94 -2.13 -10.30
N PRO A 80 9.34 -2.40 -11.47
CA PRO A 80 10.11 -2.71 -12.66
C PRO A 80 11.04 -1.55 -13.06
N MET A 81 12.06 -1.88 -13.86
CA MET A 81 12.98 -0.89 -14.44
C MET A 81 13.73 0.00 -13.42
N GLY A 82 13.93 -0.49 -12.20
CA GLY A 82 14.68 0.23 -11.17
C GLY A 82 13.88 1.32 -10.45
N LEU A 83 12.54 1.31 -10.56
CA LEU A 83 11.69 2.16 -9.75
C LEU A 83 11.87 1.82 -8.26
N VAL A 84 12.26 2.80 -7.45
CA VAL A 84 12.31 2.67 -5.99
C VAL A 84 11.49 3.81 -5.40
N LEU A 85 10.46 3.46 -4.63
CA LEU A 85 9.64 4.40 -3.90
C LEU A 85 9.91 4.23 -2.41
N LYS A 86 10.41 5.28 -1.76
CA LYS A 86 10.67 5.28 -0.32
C LYS A 86 9.48 5.85 0.42
N ARG A 87 9.16 5.29 1.59
CA ARG A 87 8.15 5.85 2.48
C ARG A 87 8.54 7.29 2.84
N SER A 88 7.69 8.21 2.45
CA SER A 88 7.74 9.61 2.85
C SER A 88 6.93 9.71 4.15
N ARG A 89 7.56 10.14 5.25
CA ARG A 89 6.83 10.38 6.50
C ARG A 89 5.84 11.54 6.27
N PRO A 90 4.62 11.46 6.84
CA PRO A 90 3.65 12.55 6.76
C PRO A 90 4.23 13.86 7.33
#